data_AF-A0A671VNQ2-F1
#
_entry.id   AF-A0A671VNQ2-F1
#
_cell.length_a   1.000
_cell.length_b   1.000
_cell.length_c   1.000
_cell.angle_alpha   90.00
_cell.angle_beta   90.00
_cell.angle_gamma   90.00
#
_symmetry.space_group_name_H-M   'P 1'
#
loop_
_entity.id
_entity.type
_entity.pdbx_description
1 polymer ?
#
loop_
_entity_poly.entity_id
_entity_poly.type
_entity_poly.pdbx_seq_one_letter_code
_entity_poly.pdbx_strand_id
1 'polypeptide(L)'
;MGRKVTLATCSLNQWALDFEGNLERILKSIEIAKAHGAKYRLGPELEICGYGCADHFYESDTLLHSFQVLRKLLESPVTQDIICDVGMPIMHHNVRYNCRILFLNRKILLIRPKMQMANDGNYREMRWFSPWNQLRQVEEYFLPRMIQEVTGQDTVPFGDCVLSTKDTCIGTEMCAELWKPRSPHIQMGLDGVEIFTNSSASHHELRKADQRVNLVKSATTKSGGIYLYANQRGCDGDRVYYDGCAMVAINGDIVAQGEQFSLNDVEVITATLDLEDVRSYRGENCQPNMESEPKTCHRVKVDFSLSSGDDIYLPTHQPVTWNYHTPEEEISLGPACWLWDYLRRSGQAGFLLPLSGGVDSSSTACIVHSMCVLLCQAIEDGSEYHSLCLNVGKQSSFSPQDCNTAQLIIITLF
;
A
#
# COMPACT_ATOMS: atom_id res chain seq x y z
N MET A 1 -6.54 -25.58 -16.23
CA MET A 1 -6.35 -25.10 -14.86
C MET A 1 -5.43 -23.91 -14.96
N GLY A 2 -5.89 -22.74 -14.54
CA GLY A 2 -5.03 -21.57 -14.44
C GLY A 2 -3.88 -21.84 -13.49
N ARG A 3 -2.65 -21.57 -13.91
CA ARG A 3 -1.43 -21.82 -13.13
C ARG A 3 -0.75 -20.53 -12.76
N LYS A 4 -0.35 -19.72 -13.74
CA LYS A 4 0.45 -18.52 -13.48
C LYS A 4 -0.41 -17.28 -13.37
N VAL A 5 -0.17 -16.52 -12.31
CA VAL A 5 -0.88 -15.28 -12.01
C VAL A 5 0.12 -14.13 -11.95
N THR A 6 -0.24 -12.99 -12.53
CA THR A 6 0.50 -11.74 -12.38
C THR A 6 -0.25 -10.83 -11.42
N LEU A 7 0.42 -10.45 -10.34
CA LEU A 7 -0.15 -9.68 -9.24
C LEU A 7 0.67 -8.40 -9.05
N ALA A 8 0.00 -7.32 -8.65
CA ALA A 8 0.63 -6.04 -8.40
C ALA A 8 0.41 -5.59 -6.95
N THR A 9 1.45 -5.00 -6.37
CA THR A 9 1.37 -4.22 -5.13
C THR A 9 2.10 -2.90 -5.34
N CYS A 10 1.81 -1.90 -4.52
CA CYS A 10 2.32 -0.56 -4.75
C CYS A 10 2.65 0.20 -3.47
N SER A 11 3.47 1.23 -3.66
CA SER A 11 3.72 2.27 -2.69
C SER A 11 3.29 3.61 -3.25
N LEU A 12 2.40 4.28 -2.52
CA LEU A 12 1.81 5.56 -2.93
C LEU A 12 2.14 6.66 -1.94
N ASN A 13 2.47 7.84 -2.45
CA ASN A 13 2.68 9.04 -1.66
C ASN A 13 1.38 9.82 -1.45
N GLN A 14 0.43 9.18 -0.76
CA GLN A 14 -0.84 9.81 -0.43
C GLN A 14 -0.64 11.01 0.51
N TRP A 15 -1.62 11.92 0.49
CA TRP A 15 -1.67 13.09 1.36
C TRP A 15 -3.04 13.12 2.05
N ALA A 16 -3.04 13.29 3.37
CA ALA A 16 -4.27 13.35 4.16
C ALA A 16 -5.25 14.38 3.57
N LEU A 17 -6.47 13.92 3.26
CA LEU A 17 -7.57 14.71 2.69
C LEU A 17 -7.37 15.24 1.26
N ASP A 18 -6.24 14.97 0.60
CA ASP A 18 -6.00 15.27 -0.82
C ASP A 18 -6.74 14.28 -1.72
N PHE A 19 -8.07 14.29 -1.69
CA PHE A 19 -8.89 13.29 -2.38
C PHE A 19 -8.66 13.25 -3.90
N GLU A 20 -8.33 14.38 -4.52
CA GLU A 20 -8.04 14.43 -5.95
C GLU A 20 -6.67 13.82 -6.26
N GLY A 21 -5.60 14.26 -5.60
CA GLY A 21 -4.27 13.68 -5.82
C GLY A 21 -4.20 12.22 -5.40
N ASN A 22 -4.88 11.83 -4.32
CA ASN A 22 -4.96 10.43 -3.90
C ASN A 22 -5.67 9.56 -4.94
N LEU A 23 -6.75 10.05 -5.55
CA LEU A 23 -7.43 9.38 -6.66
C LEU A 23 -6.49 9.21 -7.86
N GLU A 24 -5.80 10.27 -8.27
CA GLU A 24 -4.88 10.26 -9.41
C GLU A 24 -3.76 9.22 -9.22
N ARG A 25 -3.15 9.19 -8.03
CA ARG A 25 -2.11 8.20 -7.68
C ARG A 25 -2.64 6.77 -7.69
N ILE A 26 -3.86 6.53 -7.17
CA ILE A 26 -4.50 5.21 -7.23
C ILE A 26 -4.75 4.81 -8.68
N LEU A 27 -5.38 5.66 -9.49
CA LEU A 27 -5.64 5.39 -10.91
C LEU A 27 -4.35 5.10 -11.67
N LYS A 28 -3.30 5.90 -11.44
CA LYS A 28 -1.99 5.70 -12.08
C LYS A 28 -1.38 4.36 -11.72
N SER A 29 -1.47 3.94 -10.45
CA SER A 29 -0.96 2.64 -10.03
C SER A 29 -1.73 1.47 -10.66
N ILE A 30 -3.05 1.61 -10.86
CA ILE A 30 -3.87 0.60 -11.52
C ILE A 30 -3.53 0.53 -13.02
N GLU A 31 -3.32 1.67 -13.66
CA GLU A 31 -2.86 1.75 -15.06
C GLU A 31 -1.53 1.01 -15.23
N ILE A 32 -0.53 1.31 -14.39
CA ILE A 32 0.80 0.67 -14.43
C ILE A 32 0.67 -0.84 -14.17
N ALA A 33 -0.12 -1.24 -13.18
CA ALA A 33 -0.35 -2.66 -12.87
C ALA A 33 -0.92 -3.41 -14.08
N LYS A 34 -1.91 -2.84 -14.77
CA LYS A 34 -2.49 -3.43 -15.99
C LYS A 34 -1.53 -3.44 -17.16
N ALA A 35 -0.73 -2.39 -17.34
CA ALA A 35 0.30 -2.34 -18.37
C ALA A 35 1.33 -3.47 -18.19
N HIS A 36 1.59 -3.87 -16.95
CA HIS A 36 2.43 -5.04 -16.60
C HIS A 36 1.67 -6.37 -16.55
N GLY A 37 0.40 -6.41 -17.00
CA GLY A 37 -0.39 -7.63 -17.11
C GLY A 37 -1.00 -8.15 -15.81
N ALA A 38 -0.96 -7.37 -14.72
CA ALA A 38 -1.53 -7.79 -13.45
C ALA A 38 -3.06 -7.85 -13.50
N LYS A 39 -3.63 -8.89 -12.88
CA LYS A 39 -5.09 -9.07 -12.72
C LYS A 39 -5.61 -8.80 -11.32
N TYR A 40 -4.70 -8.46 -10.40
CA TYR A 40 -5.02 -8.01 -9.05
C TYR A 40 -4.04 -6.90 -8.66
N ARG A 41 -4.54 -5.79 -8.12
CA ARG A 41 -3.73 -4.69 -7.57
C ARG A 41 -4.07 -4.45 -6.11
N LEU A 42 -3.04 -4.51 -5.26
CA LEU A 42 -3.10 -4.15 -3.84
C LEU A 42 -2.60 -2.71 -3.61
N GLY A 43 -3.39 -1.91 -2.90
CA GLY A 43 -3.01 -0.57 -2.45
C GLY A 43 -2.71 -0.44 -0.95
N PRO A 44 -2.09 0.67 -0.51
CA PRO A 44 -1.84 0.98 0.90
C PRO A 44 -3.10 1.17 1.75
N GLU A 45 -2.91 1.17 3.07
CA GLU A 45 -3.98 1.27 4.05
C GLU A 45 -4.62 2.67 4.01
N LEU A 46 -5.95 2.74 3.99
CA LEU A 46 -6.70 4.01 3.92
C LEU A 46 -6.27 4.93 2.76
N GLU A 47 -5.73 4.38 1.67
CA GLU A 47 -5.12 5.16 0.58
C GLU A 47 -6.07 6.20 -0.06
N ILE A 48 -7.39 6.02 -0.03
CA ILE A 48 -8.33 6.98 -0.64
C ILE A 48 -8.27 8.34 0.06
N CYS A 49 -8.24 8.34 1.39
CA CYS A 49 -8.19 9.56 2.20
C CYS A 49 -6.77 9.92 2.65
N GLY A 50 -5.82 8.98 2.58
CA GLY A 50 -4.55 9.03 3.29
C GLY A 50 -4.72 8.52 4.73
N TYR A 51 -3.71 7.80 5.23
CA TYR A 51 -3.77 7.21 6.57
C TYR A 51 -3.79 8.27 7.69
N GLY A 52 -2.97 9.32 7.56
CA GLY A 52 -2.74 10.37 8.54
C GLY A 52 -3.86 11.40 8.72
N CYS A 53 -5.12 11.09 8.40
CA CYS A 53 -6.23 12.05 8.59
C CYS A 53 -6.53 12.37 10.07
N ALA A 54 -6.07 11.52 11.00
CA ALA A 54 -6.27 11.70 12.44
C ALA A 54 -7.73 12.06 12.81
N ASP A 55 -7.96 13.16 13.52
CA ASP A 55 -9.29 13.54 14.00
C ASP A 55 -10.28 13.92 12.88
N HIS A 56 -9.80 14.15 11.65
CA HIS A 56 -10.71 14.30 10.50
C HIS A 56 -11.49 13.02 10.21
N PHE A 57 -11.09 11.86 10.73
CA PHE A 57 -11.95 10.67 10.69
C PHE A 57 -13.27 10.85 11.46
N TYR A 58 -13.36 11.80 12.40
CA TYR A 58 -14.62 12.14 13.07
C TYR A 58 -15.59 12.91 12.15
N GLU A 59 -15.07 13.59 11.14
CA GLU A 59 -15.85 14.38 10.20
C GLU A 59 -16.54 13.46 9.19
N SER A 60 -17.84 13.65 8.99
CA SER A 60 -18.62 12.88 8.01
C SER A 60 -18.11 13.08 6.59
N ASP A 61 -17.50 14.23 6.32
CA ASP A 61 -17.01 14.63 5.01
C ASP A 61 -15.86 13.72 4.55
N THR A 62 -15.04 13.23 5.47
CA THR A 62 -14.01 12.22 5.16
C THR A 62 -14.64 10.95 4.58
N LEU A 63 -15.78 10.49 5.12
CA LEU A 63 -16.48 9.33 4.57
C LEU A 63 -17.14 9.66 3.22
N LEU A 64 -17.78 10.82 3.13
CA LEU A 64 -18.46 11.28 1.91
C LEU A 64 -17.49 11.38 0.73
N HIS A 65 -16.38 12.10 0.89
CA HIS A 65 -15.39 12.30 -0.16
C HIS A 65 -14.67 10.99 -0.50
N SER A 66 -14.46 10.11 0.48
CA SER A 66 -13.94 8.77 0.21
C SER A 66 -14.90 7.97 -0.71
N PHE A 67 -16.21 8.07 -0.50
CA PHE A 67 -17.20 7.44 -1.39
C PHE A 67 -17.25 8.11 -2.77
N GLN A 68 -17.05 9.42 -2.87
CA GLN A 68 -16.95 10.11 -4.16
C GLN A 68 -15.73 9.65 -4.96
N VAL A 69 -14.58 9.46 -4.30
CA VAL A 69 -13.38 8.87 -4.92
C VAL A 69 -13.64 7.42 -5.33
N LEU A 70 -14.24 6.60 -4.47
CA LEU A 70 -14.62 5.22 -4.82
C LEU A 70 -15.56 5.17 -6.03
N ARG A 71 -16.53 6.09 -6.12
CA ARG A 71 -17.40 6.22 -7.30
C ARG A 71 -16.59 6.47 -8.57
N LYS A 72 -15.67 7.45 -8.55
CA LYS A 72 -14.78 7.74 -9.69
C LYS A 72 -13.91 6.54 -10.07
N LEU A 73 -13.39 5.79 -9.10
CA LEU A 73 -12.63 4.55 -9.33
C LEU A 73 -13.46 3.46 -10.01
N LEU A 74 -14.71 3.27 -9.55
CA LEU A 74 -15.65 2.30 -10.15
C LEU A 74 -16.00 2.69 -11.59
N GLU A 75 -16.26 3.96 -11.87
CA GLU A 75 -16.62 4.44 -13.21
C GLU A 75 -15.45 4.39 -14.21
N SER A 76 -14.22 4.50 -13.72
CA SER A 76 -13.00 4.58 -14.52
C SER A 76 -12.76 3.34 -15.40
N PRO A 77 -12.54 3.50 -16.73
CA PRO A 77 -12.22 2.39 -17.62
C PRO A 77 -10.89 1.67 -17.28
N VAL A 78 -9.96 2.36 -16.61
CA VAL A 78 -8.70 1.78 -16.20
C VAL A 78 -8.92 0.61 -15.24
N THR A 79 -9.98 0.60 -14.43
CA THR A 79 -10.23 -0.46 -13.44
C THR A 79 -10.94 -1.70 -14.00
N GLN A 80 -11.19 -1.73 -15.32
CA GLN A 80 -11.80 -2.88 -15.99
C GLN A 80 -10.83 -4.09 -16.02
N ASP A 81 -11.34 -5.29 -15.81
CA ASP A 81 -10.65 -6.58 -15.87
C ASP A 81 -9.42 -6.71 -14.96
N ILE A 82 -9.43 -6.01 -13.84
CA ILE A 82 -8.47 -6.12 -12.73
C ILE A 82 -9.21 -6.03 -11.40
N ILE A 83 -8.93 -6.94 -10.47
CA ILE A 83 -9.43 -6.80 -9.09
C ILE A 83 -8.63 -5.69 -8.42
N CYS A 84 -9.33 -4.67 -7.92
CA CYS A 84 -8.73 -3.58 -7.18
C CYS A 84 -9.06 -3.71 -5.70
N ASP A 85 -8.03 -3.71 -4.85
CA ASP A 85 -8.15 -3.66 -3.40
C ASP A 85 -7.70 -2.27 -2.92
N VAL A 86 -8.66 -1.46 -2.45
CA VAL A 86 -8.44 -0.08 -1.99
C VAL A 86 -8.88 0.15 -0.55
N GLY A 87 -8.37 1.20 0.10
CA GLY A 87 -8.63 1.48 1.52
C GLY A 87 -9.39 2.77 1.77
N MET A 88 -10.44 2.72 2.60
CA MET A 88 -11.14 3.91 3.10
C MET A 88 -11.88 3.64 4.43
N PRO A 89 -12.22 4.68 5.20
CA PRO A 89 -13.10 4.52 6.36
C PRO A 89 -14.54 4.20 5.93
N ILE A 90 -15.18 3.26 6.62
CA ILE A 90 -16.61 2.92 6.41
C ILE A 90 -17.35 2.98 7.74
N MET A 91 -18.54 3.57 7.74
CA MET A 91 -19.46 3.49 8.88
C MET A 91 -20.50 2.41 8.61
N HIS A 92 -20.53 1.38 9.45
CA HIS A 92 -21.50 0.28 9.41
C HIS A 92 -22.20 0.17 10.76
N HIS A 93 -23.54 0.17 10.76
CA HIS A 93 -24.36 0.21 12.00
C HIS A 93 -23.93 1.32 13.00
N ASN A 94 -23.62 2.53 12.50
CA ASN A 94 -23.08 3.67 13.28
C ASN A 94 -21.72 3.43 13.94
N VAL A 95 -20.98 2.39 13.55
CA VAL A 95 -19.63 2.10 14.01
C VAL A 95 -18.66 2.34 12.84
N ARG A 96 -17.57 3.07 13.10
CA ARG A 96 -16.56 3.39 12.09
C ARG A 96 -15.47 2.31 12.07
N TYR A 97 -15.17 1.81 10.88
CA TYR A 97 -14.15 0.81 10.62
C TYR A 97 -13.14 1.33 9.61
N ASN A 98 -11.89 0.92 9.78
CA ASN A 98 -10.87 0.99 8.74
C ASN A 98 -11.07 -0.22 7.82
N CYS A 99 -11.30 -0.01 6.52
CA CYS A 99 -11.75 -1.07 5.63
C CYS A 99 -10.92 -1.18 4.36
N ARG A 100 -10.85 -2.41 3.85
CA ARG A 100 -10.51 -2.73 2.46
C ARG A 100 -11.77 -2.90 1.64
N ILE A 101 -11.80 -2.32 0.45
CA ILE A 101 -12.90 -2.38 -0.50
C ILE A 101 -12.35 -3.06 -1.75
N LEU A 102 -12.79 -4.28 -1.99
CA LEU A 102 -12.38 -5.07 -3.14
C LEU A 102 -13.46 -4.96 -4.20
N PHE A 103 -13.10 -4.52 -5.40
CA PHE A 103 -14.04 -4.36 -6.51
C PHE A 103 -13.45 -4.85 -7.84
N LEU A 104 -14.33 -5.21 -8.75
CA LEU A 104 -14.01 -5.66 -10.10
C LEU A 104 -15.15 -5.26 -11.03
N ASN A 105 -14.84 -4.70 -12.19
CA ASN A 105 -15.81 -4.43 -13.26
C ASN A 105 -17.08 -3.72 -12.77
N ARG A 106 -16.89 -2.57 -12.08
CA ARG A 106 -17.97 -1.75 -11.50
C ARG A 106 -18.81 -2.43 -10.42
N LYS A 107 -18.39 -3.57 -9.88
CA LYS A 107 -19.07 -4.26 -8.78
C LYS A 107 -18.14 -4.35 -7.57
N ILE A 108 -18.66 -3.96 -6.41
CA ILE A 108 -17.98 -4.19 -5.13
C ILE A 108 -18.21 -5.65 -4.75
N LEU A 109 -17.11 -6.37 -4.52
CA LEU A 109 -17.09 -7.79 -4.17
C LEU A 109 -17.19 -7.98 -2.66
N LEU A 110 -16.43 -7.18 -1.90
CA LEU A 110 -16.26 -7.30 -0.46
C LEU A 110 -15.82 -5.98 0.16
N ILE A 111 -16.37 -5.66 1.33
CA ILE A 111 -15.80 -4.71 2.29
C ILE A 111 -15.25 -5.47 3.51
N ARG A 112 -13.92 -5.48 3.69
CA ARG A 112 -13.24 -6.16 4.81
C ARG A 112 -12.80 -5.14 5.87
N PRO A 113 -13.46 -5.05 7.02
CA PRO A 113 -13.06 -4.17 8.13
C PRO A 113 -11.88 -4.73 8.91
N LYS A 114 -10.99 -3.87 9.41
CA LYS A 114 -9.82 -4.23 10.22
C LYS A 114 -10.24 -4.83 11.55
N MET A 115 -9.59 -5.92 11.93
CA MET A 115 -9.93 -6.74 13.10
C MET A 115 -8.97 -6.50 14.25
N GLN A 116 -7.74 -6.09 13.97
CA GLN A 116 -6.73 -5.79 14.99
C GLN A 116 -6.09 -4.44 14.72
N MET A 117 -6.24 -3.52 15.68
CA MET A 117 -5.83 -2.13 15.54
C MET A 117 -4.40 -1.89 16.06
N ALA A 118 -3.71 -0.92 15.48
CA ALA A 118 -2.47 -0.35 15.99
C ALA A 118 -2.78 0.78 16.99
N ASN A 119 -2.20 0.73 18.18
CA ASN A 119 -2.51 1.69 19.25
C ASN A 119 -1.33 1.92 20.22
N ASP A 120 -0.13 1.80 19.68
CA ASP A 120 1.17 1.90 20.32
C ASP A 120 2.04 2.93 19.60
N GLY A 121 2.94 3.59 20.35
CA GLY A 121 3.81 4.63 19.82
C GLY A 121 3.03 5.79 19.18
N ASN A 122 3.25 6.00 17.88
CA ASN A 122 2.56 7.03 17.09
C ASN A 122 1.13 6.63 16.70
N TYR A 123 0.79 5.34 16.74
CA TYR A 123 -0.52 4.84 16.32
C TYR A 123 -1.59 5.04 17.40
N ARG A 124 -2.78 5.49 16.99
CA ARG A 124 -3.93 5.71 17.87
C ARG A 124 -5.25 5.32 17.20
N GLU A 125 -5.25 4.24 16.43
CA GLU A 125 -6.40 3.91 15.57
C GLU A 125 -7.70 3.70 16.36
N MET A 126 -7.62 3.20 17.60
CA MET A 126 -8.81 3.01 18.46
C MET A 126 -9.47 4.33 18.89
N ARG A 127 -8.81 5.48 18.66
CA ARG A 127 -9.44 6.79 18.80
C ARG A 127 -10.57 6.98 17.78
N TRP A 128 -10.40 6.49 16.56
CA TRP A 128 -11.29 6.79 15.43
C TRP A 128 -12.07 5.58 14.93
N PHE A 129 -11.53 4.37 15.09
CA PHE A 129 -12.04 3.13 14.53
C PHE A 129 -12.29 2.07 15.59
N SER A 130 -13.27 1.21 15.33
CA SER A 130 -13.49 -0.01 16.11
C SER A 130 -12.96 -1.23 15.36
N PRO A 131 -12.38 -2.21 16.04
CA PRO A 131 -12.06 -3.49 15.43
C PRO A 131 -13.33 -4.26 15.07
N TRP A 132 -13.29 -5.00 13.97
CA TRP A 132 -14.28 -6.02 13.67
C TRP A 132 -14.06 -7.27 14.52
N ASN A 133 -14.97 -7.51 15.47
CA ASN A 133 -14.84 -8.60 16.45
C ASN A 133 -15.60 -9.87 16.06
N GLN A 134 -16.37 -9.86 14.97
CA GLN A 134 -17.16 -11.02 14.55
C GLN A 134 -16.33 -11.91 13.61
N LEU A 135 -15.44 -12.73 14.19
CA LEU A 135 -14.60 -13.66 13.42
C LEU A 135 -15.46 -14.57 12.53
N ARG A 136 -15.05 -14.76 11.26
CA ARG A 136 -15.73 -15.64 10.29
C ARG A 136 -17.23 -15.30 10.11
N GLN A 137 -17.59 -14.03 10.25
CA GLN A 137 -18.95 -13.54 10.07
C GLN A 137 -18.99 -12.42 9.04
N VAL A 138 -20.09 -12.40 8.31
CA VAL A 138 -20.38 -11.44 7.25
C VAL A 138 -21.79 -10.92 7.49
N GLU A 139 -21.91 -9.61 7.42
CA GLU A 139 -23.19 -8.90 7.41
C GLU A 139 -23.40 -8.27 6.02
N GLU A 140 -24.63 -7.89 5.73
CA GLU A 140 -24.93 -7.09 4.55
C GLU A 140 -24.68 -5.61 4.86
N TYR A 141 -23.88 -4.96 4.02
CA TYR A 141 -23.68 -3.52 4.05
C TYR A 141 -24.52 -2.84 2.98
N PHE A 142 -25.42 -1.96 3.38
CA PHE A 142 -26.21 -1.14 2.46
C PHE A 142 -25.34 -0.05 1.85
N LEU A 143 -25.17 -0.09 0.53
CA LEU A 143 -24.35 0.88 -0.19
C LEU A 143 -25.03 2.26 -0.22
N PRO A 144 -24.27 3.37 -0.15
CA PRO A 144 -24.82 4.70 -0.40
C PRO A 144 -25.43 4.80 -1.80
N ARG A 145 -26.52 5.56 -1.97
CA ARG A 145 -27.21 5.73 -3.27
C ARG A 145 -26.27 6.07 -4.42
N MET A 146 -25.28 6.92 -4.19
CA MET A 146 -24.30 7.32 -5.20
C MET A 146 -23.44 6.16 -5.73
N ILE A 147 -23.27 5.11 -4.94
CA ILE A 147 -22.59 3.88 -5.33
C ILE A 147 -23.59 2.91 -5.97
N GLN A 148 -24.80 2.78 -5.42
CA GLN A 148 -25.87 1.96 -6.01
C GLN A 148 -26.17 2.38 -7.46
N GLU A 149 -26.16 3.67 -7.76
CA GLU A 149 -26.36 4.22 -9.12
C GLU A 149 -25.33 3.70 -10.14
N VAL A 150 -24.08 3.48 -9.71
CA VAL A 150 -22.98 3.04 -10.58
C VAL A 150 -22.88 1.53 -10.62
N THR A 151 -23.04 0.87 -9.46
CA THR A 151 -22.83 -0.56 -9.34
C THR A 151 -24.11 -1.35 -9.62
N GLY A 152 -25.30 -0.79 -9.43
CA GLY A 152 -26.56 -1.52 -9.42
C GLY A 152 -26.63 -2.60 -8.34
N GLN A 153 -25.96 -2.39 -7.20
CA GLN A 153 -26.00 -3.27 -6.03
C GLN A 153 -26.63 -2.51 -4.86
N ASP A 154 -27.62 -3.10 -4.19
CA ASP A 154 -28.19 -2.52 -2.97
C ASP A 154 -27.30 -2.78 -1.75
N THR A 155 -26.81 -4.02 -1.64
CA THR A 155 -25.98 -4.51 -0.55
C THR A 155 -24.73 -5.22 -1.05
N VAL A 156 -23.72 -5.30 -0.18
CA VAL A 156 -22.48 -6.08 -0.38
C VAL A 156 -22.05 -6.79 0.89
N PRO A 157 -21.26 -7.88 0.80
CA PRO A 157 -20.66 -8.53 1.95
C PRO A 157 -19.75 -7.57 2.75
N PHE A 158 -19.95 -7.53 4.07
CA PHE A 158 -19.12 -6.79 5.02
C PHE A 158 -18.67 -7.69 6.17
N GLY A 159 -17.37 -7.88 6.36
CA GLY A 159 -16.84 -8.68 7.47
C GLY A 159 -15.62 -9.52 7.13
N ASP A 160 -15.42 -10.60 7.90
CA ASP A 160 -14.27 -11.51 7.77
C ASP A 160 -14.57 -12.64 6.78
N CYS A 161 -14.16 -12.42 5.52
CA CYS A 161 -14.32 -13.40 4.45
C CYS A 161 -13.19 -13.30 3.40
N VAL A 162 -13.18 -14.26 2.46
CA VAL A 162 -12.16 -14.40 1.41
C VAL A 162 -12.80 -14.38 0.02
N LEU A 163 -12.03 -13.97 -0.99
CA LEU A 163 -12.47 -14.05 -2.39
C LEU A 163 -12.08 -15.40 -2.99
N SER A 164 -13.04 -16.12 -3.54
CA SER A 164 -12.83 -17.35 -4.28
C SER A 164 -13.10 -17.10 -5.76
N THR A 165 -12.02 -17.08 -6.54
CA THR A 165 -12.05 -16.93 -7.99
C THR A 165 -12.13 -18.30 -8.67
N LYS A 166 -12.08 -18.36 -10.01
CA LYS A 166 -12.09 -19.64 -10.75
C LYS A 166 -10.84 -20.48 -10.52
N ASP A 167 -9.71 -19.85 -10.24
CA ASP A 167 -8.39 -20.47 -10.19
C ASP A 167 -7.71 -20.42 -8.82
N THR A 168 -8.06 -19.45 -7.96
CA THR A 168 -7.42 -19.27 -6.64
C THR A 168 -8.34 -18.67 -5.57
N CYS A 169 -7.83 -18.61 -4.34
CA CYS A 169 -8.48 -18.01 -3.18
C CYS A 169 -7.57 -16.93 -2.56
N ILE A 170 -8.12 -15.73 -2.34
CA ILE A 170 -7.42 -14.53 -1.88
C ILE A 170 -7.97 -14.10 -0.53
N GLY A 171 -7.09 -13.88 0.44
CA GLY A 171 -7.41 -13.35 1.76
C GLY A 171 -6.74 -12.02 2.02
N THR A 172 -7.38 -11.20 2.85
CA THR A 172 -6.93 -9.84 3.15
C THR A 172 -6.63 -9.68 4.63
N GLU A 173 -5.40 -9.26 4.90
CA GLU A 173 -4.84 -8.85 6.17
C GLU A 173 -4.54 -7.34 6.10
N MET A 174 -4.51 -6.65 7.23
CA MET A 174 -4.20 -5.21 7.27
C MET A 174 -3.14 -4.92 8.31
N CYS A 175 -1.99 -4.42 7.85
CA CYS A 175 -0.96 -3.80 8.66
C CYS A 175 -0.63 -4.63 9.90
N ALA A 176 -0.99 -4.12 11.09
CA ALA A 176 -0.75 -4.74 12.37
C ALA A 176 -1.27 -6.16 12.54
N GLU A 177 -2.28 -6.57 11.77
CA GLU A 177 -2.77 -7.95 11.77
C GLU A 177 -1.67 -8.99 11.47
N LEU A 178 -0.60 -8.62 10.75
CA LEU A 178 0.53 -9.51 10.43
C LEU A 178 1.29 -9.98 11.68
N TRP A 179 1.58 -9.09 12.63
CA TRP A 179 2.45 -9.39 13.77
C TRP A 179 1.71 -9.60 15.09
N LYS A 180 0.37 -9.62 15.09
CA LYS A 180 -0.36 -10.03 16.29
C LYS A 180 -0.27 -11.55 16.49
N PRO A 181 -0.35 -12.05 17.73
CA PRO A 181 -0.16 -13.48 18.02
C PRO A 181 -1.12 -14.43 17.27
N ARG A 182 -2.31 -13.94 16.92
CA ARG A 182 -3.34 -14.68 16.17
C ARG A 182 -3.61 -13.97 14.84
N SER A 183 -2.59 -13.88 14.00
CA SER A 183 -2.68 -13.25 12.68
C SER A 183 -3.70 -13.96 11.78
N PRO A 184 -4.52 -13.22 11.01
CA PRO A 184 -5.49 -13.79 10.07
C PRO A 184 -4.92 -14.81 9.07
N HIS A 185 -3.69 -14.59 8.57
CA HIS A 185 -3.07 -15.50 7.59
C HIS A 185 -2.96 -16.95 8.07
N ILE A 186 -2.83 -17.19 9.38
CA ILE A 186 -2.73 -18.55 9.94
C ILE A 186 -4.00 -19.34 9.60
N GLN A 187 -5.17 -18.79 9.95
CA GLN A 187 -6.44 -19.46 9.70
C GLN A 187 -6.85 -19.39 8.23
N MET A 188 -6.48 -18.32 7.51
CA MET A 188 -6.68 -18.27 6.05
C MET A 188 -5.89 -19.38 5.34
N GLY A 189 -4.64 -19.64 5.76
CA GLY A 189 -3.82 -20.73 5.22
C GLY A 189 -4.43 -22.11 5.48
N LEU A 190 -4.95 -22.35 6.69
CA LEU A 190 -5.69 -23.57 7.04
C LEU A 190 -6.95 -23.76 6.18
N ASP A 191 -7.61 -22.66 5.82
CA ASP A 191 -8.80 -22.67 4.95
C ASP A 191 -8.46 -22.74 3.46
N GLY A 192 -7.18 -22.90 3.09
CA GLY A 192 -6.72 -23.06 1.71
C GLY A 192 -6.66 -21.76 0.92
N VAL A 193 -6.54 -20.60 1.57
CA VAL A 193 -6.19 -19.34 0.89
C VAL A 193 -4.77 -19.45 0.35
N GLU A 194 -4.56 -19.13 -0.93
CA GLU A 194 -3.26 -19.27 -1.62
C GLU A 194 -2.54 -17.92 -1.71
N ILE A 195 -3.29 -16.82 -1.78
CA ILE A 195 -2.77 -15.46 -1.88
C ILE A 195 -3.23 -14.65 -0.68
N PHE A 196 -2.29 -14.12 0.10
CA PHE A 196 -2.52 -13.18 1.18
C PHE A 196 -2.15 -11.78 0.73
N THR A 197 -2.94 -10.81 1.13
CA THR A 197 -2.69 -9.40 0.84
C THR A 197 -2.59 -8.65 2.15
N ASN A 198 -1.63 -7.74 2.26
CA ASN A 198 -1.46 -6.88 3.41
C ASN A 198 -1.34 -5.43 2.97
N SER A 199 -2.36 -4.68 3.30
CA SER A 199 -2.39 -3.24 3.10
C SER A 199 -1.91 -2.54 4.37
N SER A 200 -0.87 -1.72 4.25
CA SER A 200 -0.20 -1.05 5.38
C SER A 200 -0.08 0.46 5.22
N ALA A 201 0.08 1.13 6.36
CA ALA A 201 0.62 2.47 6.51
C ALA A 201 1.64 2.46 7.66
N SER A 202 2.72 1.71 7.48
CA SER A 202 3.80 1.55 8.45
C SER A 202 4.86 2.63 8.24
N HIS A 203 5.00 3.52 9.22
CA HIS A 203 5.99 4.59 9.17
C HIS A 203 7.43 4.08 9.33
N HIS A 204 8.41 4.86 8.88
CA HIS A 204 9.83 4.63 9.09
C HIS A 204 10.16 4.62 10.58
N GLU A 205 10.88 3.59 10.98
CA GLU A 205 11.66 3.58 12.22
C GLU A 205 13.03 3.05 11.83
N LEU A 206 14.10 3.73 12.29
CA LEU A 206 15.47 3.39 11.94
C LEU A 206 15.74 1.91 12.24
N ARG A 207 16.18 1.14 11.23
CA ARG A 207 16.45 -0.31 11.30
C ARG A 207 15.23 -1.21 11.55
N LYS A 208 14.00 -0.77 11.22
CA LYS A 208 12.78 -1.61 11.36
C LYS A 208 12.47 -2.45 10.12
N ALA A 209 13.02 -2.10 8.96
CA ALA A 209 12.65 -2.74 7.69
C ALA A 209 12.87 -4.27 7.70
N ASP A 210 13.94 -4.74 8.34
CA ASP A 210 14.27 -6.16 8.49
C ASP A 210 13.18 -6.94 9.23
N GLN A 211 12.59 -6.37 10.29
CA GLN A 211 11.50 -6.99 11.04
C GLN A 211 10.29 -7.26 10.15
N ARG A 212 9.93 -6.27 9.31
CA ARG A 212 8.80 -6.38 8.38
C ARG A 212 9.03 -7.48 7.33
N VAL A 213 10.21 -7.48 6.71
CA VAL A 213 10.59 -8.52 5.72
C VAL A 213 10.57 -9.89 6.36
N ASN A 214 11.15 -10.04 7.55
CA ASN A 214 11.19 -11.31 8.28
C ASN A 214 9.80 -11.82 8.65
N LEU A 215 8.86 -10.94 9.02
CA LEU A 215 7.48 -11.32 9.31
C LEU A 215 6.76 -11.84 8.06
N VAL A 216 6.89 -11.15 6.93
CA VAL A 216 6.29 -11.59 5.65
C VAL A 216 6.87 -12.93 5.18
N LYS A 217 8.20 -13.09 5.27
CA LYS A 217 8.86 -14.37 5.00
C LYS A 217 8.35 -15.46 5.92
N SER A 218 8.32 -15.21 7.23
CA SER A 218 7.86 -16.19 8.22
C SER A 218 6.41 -16.64 7.99
N ALA A 219 5.51 -15.71 7.66
CA ALA A 219 4.12 -16.02 7.35
C ALA A 219 3.99 -17.01 6.18
N THR A 220 4.76 -16.79 5.10
CA THR A 220 4.72 -17.64 3.90
C THR A 220 5.55 -18.91 4.03
N THR A 221 6.66 -18.92 4.76
CA THR A 221 7.41 -20.15 5.09
C THR A 221 6.54 -21.11 5.90
N LYS A 222 5.83 -20.60 6.91
CA LYS A 222 5.02 -21.44 7.80
C LYS A 222 3.76 -21.96 7.13
N SER A 223 3.03 -21.09 6.43
CA SER A 223 1.71 -21.43 5.88
C SER A 223 1.76 -21.87 4.41
N GLY A 224 2.87 -21.66 3.70
CA GLY A 224 2.90 -21.65 2.25
C GLY A 224 2.02 -20.51 1.68
N GLY A 225 2.18 -20.19 0.41
CA GLY A 225 1.37 -19.19 -0.27
C GLY A 225 2.15 -17.96 -0.73
N ILE A 226 1.43 -17.11 -1.46
CA ILE A 226 1.91 -15.83 -1.97
C ILE A 226 1.48 -14.74 -1.00
N TYR A 227 2.35 -13.79 -0.69
CA TYR A 227 2.03 -12.66 0.18
C TYR A 227 2.40 -11.36 -0.52
N LEU A 228 1.40 -10.50 -0.71
CA LEU A 228 1.57 -9.14 -1.24
C LEU A 228 1.52 -8.17 -0.08
N TYR A 229 2.48 -7.25 -0.05
CA TYR A 229 2.54 -6.18 0.92
C TYR A 229 2.58 -4.84 0.20
N ALA A 230 1.61 -3.97 0.49
CA ALA A 230 1.55 -2.59 0.03
C ALA A 230 1.70 -1.65 1.21
N ASN A 231 2.37 -0.53 1.02
CA ASN A 231 2.54 0.46 2.07
C ASN A 231 2.60 1.87 1.51
N GLN A 232 2.10 2.83 2.27
CA GLN A 232 2.26 4.24 1.95
C GLN A 232 3.76 4.60 1.91
N ARG A 233 4.15 5.57 1.09
CA ARG A 233 5.54 6.07 1.03
C ARG A 233 5.59 7.58 0.89
N GLY A 234 6.22 8.28 1.82
CA GLY A 234 6.25 9.74 1.84
C GLY A 234 5.73 10.34 3.15
N CYS A 235 5.60 11.67 3.19
CA CYS A 235 5.05 12.42 4.33
C CYS A 235 3.62 12.88 4.06
N ASP A 236 2.63 12.33 4.75
CA ASP A 236 1.21 12.56 4.43
C ASP A 236 0.53 13.70 5.17
N GLY A 237 1.32 14.60 5.75
CA GLY A 237 0.83 15.82 6.40
C GLY A 237 1.20 15.95 7.87
N ASP A 238 1.98 15.03 8.43
CA ASP A 238 2.42 15.09 9.82
C ASP A 238 3.94 14.87 10.00
N ARG A 239 4.35 14.44 11.20
CA ARG A 239 5.76 14.24 11.55
C ARG A 239 6.36 12.94 11.04
N VAL A 240 5.55 11.98 10.58
CA VAL A 240 6.04 10.67 10.20
C VAL A 240 6.34 10.62 8.70
N TYR A 241 7.28 9.76 8.33
CA TYR A 241 7.53 9.39 6.95
C TYR A 241 7.15 7.92 6.78
N TYR A 242 6.28 7.58 5.85
CA TYR A 242 6.01 6.19 5.49
C TYR A 242 7.08 5.70 4.52
N ASP A 243 7.61 4.50 4.74
CA ASP A 243 8.83 4.04 4.08
C ASP A 243 8.58 3.00 2.99
N GLY A 244 7.36 2.86 2.47
CA GLY A 244 7.09 1.95 1.37
C GLY A 244 7.53 0.51 1.68
N CYS A 245 8.55 0.03 0.96
CA CYS A 245 8.97 -1.38 0.96
C CYS A 245 7.83 -2.30 0.54
N ALA A 246 7.10 -1.93 -0.52
CA ALA A 246 6.19 -2.86 -1.17
C ALA A 246 6.94 -4.14 -1.52
N MET A 247 6.33 -5.31 -1.32
CA MET A 247 7.02 -6.57 -1.57
C MET A 247 6.06 -7.67 -1.97
N VAL A 248 6.60 -8.65 -2.70
CA VAL A 248 5.91 -9.91 -2.99
C VAL A 248 6.79 -11.05 -2.50
N ALA A 249 6.19 -11.97 -1.75
CA ALA A 249 6.83 -13.17 -1.25
C ALA A 249 6.06 -14.42 -1.68
N ILE A 250 6.75 -15.55 -1.80
CA ILE A 250 6.16 -16.87 -2.02
C ILE A 250 6.92 -17.91 -1.20
N ASN A 251 6.20 -18.70 -0.39
CA ASN A 251 6.75 -19.85 0.34
C ASN A 251 8.03 -19.57 1.18
N GLY A 252 8.21 -18.34 1.66
CA GLY A 252 9.39 -17.91 2.44
C GLY A 252 10.42 -17.09 1.69
N ASP A 253 10.33 -17.00 0.37
CA ASP A 253 11.25 -16.25 -0.48
C ASP A 253 10.64 -14.91 -0.92
N ILE A 254 11.44 -13.86 -0.92
CA ILE A 254 11.06 -12.59 -1.56
C ILE A 254 11.34 -12.71 -3.05
N VAL A 255 10.40 -12.27 -3.89
CA VAL A 255 10.50 -12.31 -5.36
C VAL A 255 10.41 -10.92 -6.00
N ALA A 256 9.93 -9.92 -5.26
CA ALA A 256 9.93 -8.53 -5.67
C ALA A 256 10.07 -7.60 -4.46
N GLN A 257 10.86 -6.54 -4.60
CA GLN A 257 11.15 -5.53 -3.59
C GLN A 257 10.95 -4.14 -4.23
N GLY A 258 10.15 -3.29 -3.59
CA GLY A 258 10.02 -1.86 -3.89
C GLY A 258 10.99 -1.00 -3.08
N GLU A 259 11.14 0.27 -3.47
CA GLU A 259 12.08 1.19 -2.81
C GLU A 259 11.57 1.63 -1.43
N GLN A 260 12.49 1.73 -0.47
CA GLN A 260 12.19 2.23 0.88
C GLN A 260 12.03 3.77 0.90
N PHE A 261 12.94 4.47 0.23
CA PHE A 261 12.97 5.92 0.14
C PHE A 261 13.06 6.32 -1.33
N SER A 262 12.14 7.17 -1.77
CA SER A 262 12.07 7.58 -3.16
C SER A 262 11.22 8.84 -3.26
N LEU A 263 11.54 9.69 -4.23
CA LEU A 263 10.73 10.87 -4.50
C LEU A 263 9.46 10.51 -5.26
N ASN A 264 9.39 9.34 -5.90
CA ASN A 264 8.28 8.88 -6.73
C ASN A 264 6.95 8.80 -5.96
N ASP A 265 5.95 9.55 -6.43
CA ASP A 265 4.58 9.56 -5.88
C ASP A 265 3.86 8.21 -6.07
N VAL A 266 4.22 7.45 -7.12
CA VAL A 266 3.64 6.14 -7.43
C VAL A 266 4.75 5.16 -7.80
N GLU A 267 4.84 4.06 -7.05
CA GLU A 267 5.65 2.89 -7.41
C GLU A 267 4.76 1.65 -7.45
N VAL A 268 4.87 0.86 -8.51
CA VAL A 268 4.16 -0.42 -8.63
C VAL A 268 5.18 -1.49 -8.91
N ILE A 269 5.17 -2.54 -8.10
CA ILE A 269 5.91 -3.77 -8.35
C ILE A 269 4.95 -4.87 -8.74
N THR A 270 5.35 -5.72 -9.68
CA THR A 270 4.58 -6.87 -10.13
C THR A 270 5.38 -8.14 -9.98
N ALA A 271 4.69 -9.24 -9.73
CA ALA A 271 5.30 -10.57 -9.78
C ALA A 271 4.37 -11.54 -10.50
N THR A 272 4.96 -12.33 -11.41
CA THR A 272 4.31 -13.47 -12.05
C THR A 272 4.75 -14.75 -11.35
N LEU A 273 3.79 -15.50 -10.80
CA LEU A 273 4.03 -16.64 -9.91
C LEU A 273 3.13 -17.81 -10.29
N ASP A 274 3.60 -19.04 -10.08
CA ASP A 274 2.82 -20.25 -10.33
C ASP A 274 2.09 -20.68 -9.05
N LEU A 275 0.76 -20.79 -9.11
CA LEU A 275 -0.04 -21.29 -8.00
C LEU A 275 0.27 -22.76 -7.66
N GLU A 276 0.79 -23.54 -8.61
CA GLU A 276 1.22 -24.91 -8.35
C GLU A 276 2.46 -25.00 -7.46
N ASP A 277 3.30 -23.96 -7.41
CA ASP A 277 4.43 -23.90 -6.49
C ASP A 277 3.92 -23.80 -5.03
N VAL A 278 2.84 -23.06 -4.80
CA VAL A 278 2.17 -23.00 -3.49
C VAL A 278 1.55 -24.35 -3.14
N ARG A 279 0.81 -24.95 -4.08
CA ARG A 279 0.10 -26.22 -3.87
C ARG A 279 1.08 -27.36 -3.59
N SER A 280 2.18 -27.42 -4.34
CA SER A 280 3.24 -28.41 -4.19
C SER A 280 4.01 -28.20 -2.89
N TYR A 281 4.36 -26.96 -2.53
CA TYR A 281 5.00 -26.63 -1.24
C TYR A 281 4.15 -27.05 -0.03
N ARG A 282 2.84 -26.80 -0.09
CA ARG A 282 1.91 -27.27 0.95
C ARG A 282 1.74 -28.79 0.94
N GLY A 283 1.77 -29.41 -0.24
CA GLY A 283 1.73 -30.86 -0.42
C GLY A 283 2.96 -31.59 0.13
N GLU A 284 4.14 -30.97 0.07
CA GLU A 284 5.36 -31.49 0.72
C GLU A 284 5.25 -31.44 2.25
N ASN A 285 4.63 -30.39 2.78
CA ASN A 285 4.44 -30.15 4.21
C ASN A 285 3.12 -30.71 4.77
N CYS A 286 2.50 -31.67 4.08
CA CYS A 286 1.14 -32.12 4.37
C CYS A 286 1.02 -32.73 5.77
N GLN A 287 0.14 -32.16 6.61
CA GLN A 287 -0.16 -32.68 7.96
C GLN A 287 -1.57 -33.25 8.00
N PRO A 288 -1.75 -34.58 8.11
CA PRO A 288 -3.06 -35.23 7.95
C PRO A 288 -4.07 -34.94 9.09
N ASN A 289 -3.63 -34.37 10.22
CA ASN A 289 -4.44 -34.16 11.42
C ASN A 289 -4.42 -32.70 11.92
N MET A 290 -4.39 -31.72 11.02
CA MET A 290 -4.53 -30.32 11.42
C MET A 290 -5.96 -30.06 11.92
N GLU A 291 -6.10 -29.74 13.21
CA GLU A 291 -7.37 -29.26 13.77
C GLU A 291 -7.71 -27.91 13.11
N SER A 292 -8.73 -27.89 12.25
CA SER A 292 -9.31 -26.64 11.77
C SER A 292 -10.28 -26.09 12.81
N GLU A 293 -10.31 -24.76 12.97
CA GLU A 293 -11.42 -24.09 13.66
C GLU A 293 -12.77 -24.59 13.10
N PRO A 294 -13.82 -24.73 13.95
CA PRO A 294 -15.08 -25.33 13.53
C PRO A 294 -15.85 -24.51 12.49
N LYS A 295 -15.49 -23.23 12.27
CA LYS A 295 -16.18 -22.34 11.33
C LYS A 295 -15.27 -21.93 10.18
N THR A 296 -15.61 -22.41 8.98
CA THR A 296 -14.93 -22.05 7.74
C THR A 296 -15.12 -20.58 7.38
N CYS A 297 -14.15 -20.02 6.66
CA CYS A 297 -14.28 -18.67 6.09
C CYS A 297 -15.45 -18.61 5.12
N HIS A 298 -16.25 -17.55 5.20
CA HIS A 298 -17.20 -17.25 4.13
C HIS A 298 -16.42 -16.97 2.84
N ARG A 299 -16.88 -17.51 1.71
CA ARG A 299 -16.23 -17.39 0.40
C ARG A 299 -17.10 -16.60 -0.55
N VAL A 300 -16.68 -15.39 -0.89
CA VAL A 300 -17.32 -14.59 -1.94
C VAL A 300 -16.88 -15.17 -3.28
N LYS A 301 -17.83 -15.76 -4.03
CA LYS A 301 -17.55 -16.33 -5.35
C LYS A 301 -17.44 -15.21 -6.37
N VAL A 302 -16.33 -15.17 -7.09
CA VAL A 302 -16.04 -14.17 -8.12
C VAL A 302 -15.89 -14.87 -9.46
N ASP A 303 -16.72 -14.50 -10.43
CA ASP A 303 -16.67 -15.03 -11.80
C ASP A 303 -15.52 -14.42 -12.61
N PHE A 304 -14.29 -14.68 -12.16
CA PHE A 304 -13.07 -14.11 -12.71
C PHE A 304 -11.92 -15.11 -12.58
N SER A 305 -10.93 -15.03 -13.47
CA SER A 305 -9.71 -15.84 -13.43
C SER A 305 -8.52 -14.91 -13.40
N LEU A 306 -7.64 -15.07 -12.40
CA LEU A 306 -6.41 -14.29 -12.26
C LEU A 306 -5.34 -14.72 -13.28
N SER A 307 -5.34 -15.99 -13.66
CA SER A 307 -4.53 -16.53 -14.75
C SER A 307 -5.13 -16.25 -16.12
N SER A 308 -4.33 -16.40 -17.18
CA SER A 308 -4.78 -16.30 -18.57
C SER A 308 -4.69 -17.67 -19.27
N GLY A 309 -5.33 -17.82 -20.43
CA GLY A 309 -5.31 -19.09 -21.17
C GLY A 309 -3.93 -19.48 -21.72
N ASP A 310 -3.05 -18.50 -21.95
CA ASP A 310 -1.70 -18.67 -22.51
C ASP A 310 -0.59 -18.51 -21.44
N ASP A 311 -0.93 -18.77 -20.17
CA ASP A 311 -0.06 -18.54 -19.02
C ASP A 311 1.20 -19.42 -18.99
N ILE A 312 1.22 -20.53 -19.75
CA ILE A 312 2.35 -21.47 -19.85
C ILE A 312 3.67 -20.76 -20.19
N TYR A 313 3.63 -19.76 -21.08
CA TYR A 313 4.82 -19.07 -21.57
C TYR A 313 5.26 -17.89 -20.69
N LEU A 314 4.47 -17.51 -19.68
CA LEU A 314 4.83 -16.39 -18.83
C LEU A 314 6.01 -16.78 -17.91
N PRO A 315 7.12 -16.01 -17.92
CA PRO A 315 8.24 -16.28 -17.03
C PRO A 315 7.83 -16.01 -15.58
N THR A 316 8.20 -16.92 -14.67
CA THR A 316 7.99 -16.71 -13.23
C THR A 316 9.14 -15.92 -12.63
N HIS A 317 8.82 -15.06 -11.66
CA HIS A 317 9.83 -14.33 -10.91
C HIS A 317 10.63 -15.30 -10.03
N GLN A 318 11.94 -15.10 -9.98
CA GLN A 318 12.85 -15.91 -9.18
C GLN A 318 13.09 -15.24 -7.82
N PRO A 319 13.43 -16.01 -6.77
CA PRO A 319 13.83 -15.46 -5.48
C PRO A 319 14.96 -14.42 -5.60
N VAL A 320 14.82 -13.33 -4.86
CA VAL A 320 15.82 -12.27 -4.74
C VAL A 320 16.28 -12.12 -3.30
N THR A 321 17.53 -11.71 -3.13
CA THR A 321 18.03 -11.31 -1.80
C THR A 321 17.56 -9.89 -1.52
N TRP A 322 16.94 -9.68 -0.36
CA TRP A 322 16.54 -8.34 0.06
C TRP A 322 17.77 -7.46 0.26
N ASN A 323 17.81 -6.31 -0.41
CA ASN A 323 18.86 -5.33 -0.21
C ASN A 323 18.44 -4.33 0.87
N TYR A 324 19.18 -4.27 1.98
CA TYR A 324 18.91 -3.34 3.08
C TYR A 324 19.82 -2.12 2.99
N HIS A 325 19.26 -0.96 3.32
CA HIS A 325 20.05 0.22 3.56
C HIS A 325 20.86 0.10 4.86
N THR A 326 22.07 0.67 4.88
CA THR A 326 22.78 0.85 6.16
C THR A 326 22.05 1.88 7.02
N PRO A 327 22.29 1.93 8.34
CA PRO A 327 21.70 2.95 9.20
C PRO A 327 22.02 4.39 8.73
N GLU A 328 23.21 4.62 8.20
CA GLU A 328 23.64 5.92 7.67
C GLU A 328 22.90 6.27 6.38
N GLU A 329 22.69 5.29 5.50
CA GLU A 329 21.86 5.45 4.29
C GLU A 329 20.41 5.78 4.67
N GLU A 330 19.81 5.05 5.62
CA GLU A 330 18.45 5.34 6.12
C GLU A 330 18.34 6.77 6.67
N ILE A 331 19.35 7.23 7.42
CA ILE A 331 19.42 8.60 7.96
C ILE A 331 19.57 9.64 6.85
N SER A 332 20.30 9.33 5.78
CA SER A 332 20.46 10.26 4.66
C SER A 332 19.21 10.36 3.80
N LEU A 333 18.54 9.24 3.51
CA LEU A 333 17.47 9.15 2.54
C LEU A 333 16.09 9.46 3.11
N GLY A 334 15.75 8.91 4.28
CA GLY A 334 14.41 9.06 4.87
C GLY A 334 14.06 10.52 5.20
N PRO A 335 14.82 11.17 6.08
CA PRO A 335 14.67 12.61 6.37
C PRO A 335 14.75 13.50 5.13
N ALA A 336 15.56 13.15 4.12
CA ALA A 336 15.65 13.91 2.87
C ALA A 336 14.34 13.83 2.07
N CYS A 337 13.77 12.64 1.88
CA CYS A 337 12.48 12.47 1.23
C CYS A 337 11.35 13.16 2.02
N TRP A 338 11.39 13.10 3.35
CA TRP A 338 10.44 13.80 4.22
C TRP A 338 10.51 15.33 4.03
N LEU A 339 11.72 15.91 4.02
CA LEU A 339 11.90 17.34 3.77
C LEU A 339 11.41 17.76 2.38
N TRP A 340 11.60 16.92 1.36
CA TRP A 340 11.08 17.20 0.03
C TRP A 340 9.55 17.28 0.01
N ASP A 341 8.88 16.28 0.59
CA ASP A 341 7.43 16.29 0.70
C ASP A 341 6.91 17.48 1.51
N TYR A 342 7.57 17.79 2.63
CA TYR A 342 7.23 18.95 3.46
C TYR A 342 7.36 20.26 2.67
N LEU A 343 8.45 20.43 1.92
CA LEU A 343 8.70 21.63 1.13
C LEU A 343 7.67 21.79 0.00
N ARG A 344 7.48 20.76 -0.82
CA ARG A 344 6.57 20.83 -1.98
C ARG A 344 5.09 20.97 -1.59
N ARG A 345 4.68 20.39 -0.46
CA ARG A 345 3.28 20.43 0.03
C ARG A 345 2.97 21.68 0.84
N SER A 346 3.97 22.30 1.48
CA SER A 346 3.79 23.55 2.25
C SER A 346 3.67 24.81 1.39
N GLY A 347 3.99 24.73 0.10
CA GLY A 347 4.02 25.88 -0.80
C GLY A 347 5.12 26.91 -0.46
N GLN A 348 6.10 26.54 0.37
CA GLN A 348 7.21 27.40 0.75
C GLN A 348 8.30 27.41 -0.33
N ALA A 349 9.14 28.43 -0.31
CA ALA A 349 10.18 28.64 -1.33
C ALA A 349 11.51 27.92 -1.02
N GLY A 350 11.69 27.43 0.20
CA GLY A 350 12.93 26.79 0.64
C GLY A 350 13.03 26.71 2.16
N PHE A 351 14.24 26.50 2.64
CA PHE A 351 14.60 26.38 4.05
C PHE A 351 15.50 27.55 4.50
N LEU A 352 15.31 27.96 5.75
CA LEU A 352 16.25 28.78 6.50
C LEU A 352 16.96 27.87 7.50
N LEU A 353 18.29 27.72 7.39
CA LEU A 353 19.06 26.84 8.27
C LEU A 353 20.16 27.61 9.00
N PRO A 354 19.97 27.97 10.29
CA PRO A 354 21.00 28.59 11.11
C PRO A 354 22.16 27.62 11.37
N LEU A 355 23.35 27.91 10.83
CA LEU A 355 24.52 27.05 10.98
C LEU A 355 25.39 27.50 12.14
N SER A 356 25.51 26.66 13.17
CA SER A 356 26.38 26.95 14.33
C SER A 356 27.83 26.50 14.13
N GLY A 357 28.10 25.70 13.09
CA GLY A 357 29.34 24.96 12.92
C GLY A 357 29.42 23.67 13.77
N GLY A 358 28.38 23.38 14.56
CA GLY A 358 28.27 22.13 15.31
C GLY A 358 27.78 20.95 14.46
N VAL A 359 27.94 19.74 15.00
CA VAL A 359 27.59 18.48 14.32
C VAL A 359 26.13 18.45 13.91
N ASP A 360 25.19 18.82 14.78
CA ASP A 360 23.75 18.71 14.48
C ASP A 360 23.30 19.62 13.34
N SER A 361 23.76 20.89 13.35
CA SER A 361 23.47 21.83 12.26
C SER A 361 24.11 21.39 10.94
N SER A 362 25.29 20.76 11.01
CA SER A 362 25.98 20.21 9.84
C SER A 362 25.26 18.97 9.30
N SER A 363 24.82 18.06 10.16
CA SER A 363 24.03 16.88 9.77
C SER A 363 22.72 17.28 9.10
N THR A 364 22.04 18.30 9.63
CA THR A 364 20.82 18.85 9.01
C THR A 364 21.13 19.40 7.61
N ALA A 365 22.24 20.13 7.44
CA ALA A 365 22.69 20.60 6.14
C ALA A 365 22.99 19.44 5.16
N CYS A 366 23.60 18.35 5.63
CA CYS A 366 23.85 17.15 4.84
C CYS A 366 22.55 16.47 4.39
N ILE A 367 21.51 16.44 5.22
CA ILE A 367 20.19 15.90 4.83
C ILE A 367 19.58 16.75 3.72
N VAL A 368 19.63 18.09 3.81
CA VAL A 368 19.14 18.96 2.73
C VAL A 368 19.96 18.77 1.45
N HIS A 369 21.28 18.58 1.58
CA HIS A 369 22.14 18.23 0.43
C HIS A 369 21.72 16.90 -0.20
N SER A 370 21.49 15.86 0.61
CA SER A 370 21.02 14.55 0.14
C SER A 370 19.68 14.67 -0.60
N MET A 371 18.74 15.47 -0.09
CA MET A 371 17.50 15.79 -0.79
C MET A 371 17.75 16.43 -2.16
N CYS A 372 18.70 17.37 -2.27
CA CYS A 372 19.06 17.98 -3.54
C CYS A 372 19.67 16.97 -4.52
N VAL A 373 20.49 16.03 -4.05
CA VAL A 373 21.06 14.95 -4.85
C VAL A 373 19.96 14.04 -5.40
N LEU A 374 19.01 13.63 -4.55
CA LEU A 374 17.86 12.83 -4.98
C LEU A 374 17.01 13.54 -6.03
N LEU A 375 16.82 14.86 -5.89
CA LEU A 375 16.10 15.67 -6.87
C LEU A 375 16.83 15.73 -8.22
N CYS A 376 18.15 15.95 -8.21
CA CYS A 376 18.93 15.99 -9.44
C CYS A 376 18.88 14.63 -10.16
N GLN A 377 19.05 13.53 -9.42
CA GLN A 377 18.92 12.19 -9.97
C GLN A 377 17.54 11.95 -10.58
N ALA A 378 16.47 12.33 -9.87
CA ALA A 378 15.12 12.15 -10.38
C ALA A 378 14.87 12.98 -11.66
N ILE A 379 15.43 14.18 -11.77
CA ILE A 379 15.33 15.01 -12.99
C ILE A 379 16.09 14.34 -14.15
N GLU A 380 17.28 13.79 -13.90
CA GLU A 380 18.06 13.05 -14.90
C GLU A 380 17.33 11.80 -15.40
N ASP A 381 16.63 11.10 -14.50
CA ASP A 381 15.82 9.92 -14.81
C ASP A 381 14.52 10.25 -15.56
N GLY A 382 14.27 11.53 -15.88
CA GLY A 382 13.14 11.98 -16.70
C GLY A 382 11.81 12.03 -15.94
N SER A 383 11.83 12.06 -14.61
CA SER A 383 10.61 12.21 -13.81
C SER A 383 9.99 13.62 -13.96
N GLU A 384 8.68 13.73 -13.73
CA GLU A 384 7.90 14.98 -13.91
C GLU A 384 8.29 16.12 -12.94
N TYR A 385 9.28 15.93 -12.05
CA TYR A 385 9.72 16.92 -11.06
C TYR A 385 10.34 18.18 -11.68
N HIS A 386 10.66 18.17 -12.97
CA HIS A 386 11.14 19.37 -13.66
C HIS A 386 10.17 20.55 -13.52
N SER A 387 8.86 20.29 -13.50
CA SER A 387 7.81 21.31 -13.31
C SER A 387 7.65 21.77 -11.85
N LEU A 388 7.87 20.87 -10.87
CA LEU A 388 7.72 21.15 -9.44
C LEU A 388 8.90 21.96 -8.88
N CYS A 389 10.12 21.71 -9.34
CA CYS A 389 11.30 22.49 -8.94
C CYS A 389 11.17 23.98 -9.33
N LEU A 390 10.49 24.27 -10.44
CA LEU A 390 10.21 25.65 -10.89
C LEU A 390 9.27 26.42 -9.95
N ASN A 391 8.32 25.72 -9.30
CA ASN A 391 7.35 26.34 -8.40
C ASN A 391 7.96 26.72 -7.04
N VAL A 392 8.91 25.94 -6.53
CA VAL A 392 9.61 26.23 -5.26
C VAL A 392 10.46 27.51 -5.39
N GLY A 393 11.02 27.80 -6.57
CA GLY A 393 11.86 28.99 -6.78
C GLY A 393 11.13 30.27 -7.22
N LYS A 394 9.84 30.24 -7.57
CA LYS A 394 9.13 31.33 -8.29
C LYS A 394 9.89 31.88 -9.52
N GLN A 395 10.82 31.11 -10.09
CA GLN A 395 11.57 31.49 -11.29
C GLN A 395 11.22 30.52 -12.41
N SER A 396 10.47 31.01 -13.40
CA SER A 396 9.89 30.24 -14.52
C SER A 396 10.92 29.74 -15.55
N SER A 397 12.22 29.81 -15.26
CA SER A 397 13.30 29.50 -16.21
C SER A 397 14.43 28.63 -15.64
N PHE A 398 14.27 28.06 -14.45
CA PHE A 398 15.37 27.36 -13.78
C PHE A 398 15.29 25.83 -13.92
N SER A 399 16.27 25.27 -14.64
CA SER A 399 16.61 23.85 -14.58
C SER A 399 17.85 23.71 -13.70
N PRO A 400 17.82 23.02 -12.56
CA PRO A 400 19.05 22.68 -11.85
C PRO A 400 19.88 21.77 -12.76
N GLN A 401 20.99 22.29 -13.28
CA GLN A 401 21.96 21.51 -14.07
C GLN A 401 23.03 20.86 -13.18
N ASP A 402 23.15 21.28 -11.91
CA ASP A 402 24.04 20.68 -10.92
C ASP A 402 23.47 20.77 -9.48
N CYS A 403 23.92 19.84 -8.61
CA CYS A 403 23.47 19.75 -7.21
C CYS A 403 23.82 20.99 -6.37
N ASN A 404 24.93 21.66 -6.69
CA ASN A 404 25.39 22.82 -5.93
C ASN A 404 24.46 24.03 -6.12
N THR A 405 23.96 24.23 -7.33
CA THR A 405 23.04 25.30 -7.69
C THR A 405 21.64 25.03 -7.11
N ALA A 406 21.19 23.77 -7.06
CA ALA A 406 19.95 23.39 -6.37
C ALA A 406 20.00 23.73 -4.86
N GLN A 407 21.13 23.44 -4.21
CA GLN A 407 21.32 23.70 -2.78
C GLN A 407 21.35 25.20 -2.43
N LEU A 408 21.97 26.02 -3.27
CA LEU A 408 22.05 27.48 -3.10
C LEU A 408 20.69 28.20 -3.19
N ILE A 409 19.73 27.62 -3.91
CA ILE A 409 18.39 28.23 -4.10
C ILE A 409 17.44 27.78 -2.98
N ILE A 410 17.57 26.53 -2.55
CA ILE A 410 16.67 25.95 -1.55
C ILE A 410 17.07 26.35 -0.13
N ILE A 411 18.33 26.72 0.14
CA ILE A 411 18.78 27.11 1.48
C ILE A 411 19.25 28.56 1.50
N THR A 412 18.61 29.40 2.32
CA THR A 412 19.22 30.66 2.74
C THR A 412 20.04 30.41 4.02
N LEU A 413 21.36 30.55 3.90
CA LEU A 413 22.31 30.36 5.01
C LEU A 413 22.53 31.68 5.76
N PHE A 414 22.52 31.63 7.10
CA PHE A 414 22.89 32.73 8.00
C PHE A 414 23.88 32.27 9.06
#